data_AF-A0A7S1HEV0-F1
#
_entry.id   AF-A0A7S1HEV0-F1
#
_cell.length_a   1.000
_cell.length_b   1.000
_cell.length_c   1.000
_cell.angle_alpha   90.00
_cell.angle_beta   90.00
_cell.angle_gamma   90.00
#
_symmetry.space_group_name_H-M   'P 1'
#
loop_
_entity.id
_entity.type
_entity.pdbx_description
1 polymer ?
#
loop_
_entity_poly.entity_id
_entity_poly.type
_entity_poly.pdbx_seq_one_letter_code
_entity_poly.pdbx_strand_id
1 'polypeptide(L)'
;PKVAIGHTLSGRSVTGTPVDSSRKVTGNEAGVCKSVTGTEYLSLEQFSSVCGTRPAPGPAKVAVSSTLREQKVTGTEVGRSAHVTGDEAGSCRTVTGTEYLSREQQQTVCDAVPLPGPRKVSVMSSHGGQAVSGVEVGRSVKVTGNEPGASRQLTGSQYFNATDFGQPAGREAPTKV
;
A
#
# COMPACT_ATOMS: atom_id res chain seq x y z
N PRO A 1 14.14 31.22 10.29
CA PRO A 1 13.98 29.75 10.18
C PRO A 1 14.66 29.22 8.91
N LYS A 2 15.53 28.21 9.02
CA LYS A 2 16.32 27.66 7.90
C LYS A 2 15.49 26.78 6.94
N VAL A 3 14.39 26.21 7.43
CA VAL A 3 13.49 25.33 6.68
C VAL A 3 12.19 26.05 6.40
N ALA A 4 11.73 25.99 5.15
CA ALA A 4 10.43 26.46 4.70
C ALA A 4 9.58 25.27 4.22
N ILE A 5 8.27 25.50 4.20
CA ILE A 5 7.29 24.60 3.59
C ILE A 5 6.88 25.24 2.27
N GLY A 6 6.97 24.50 1.17
CA GLY A 6 6.49 24.91 -0.14
C GLY A 6 5.66 23.81 -0.79
N HIS A 7 5.09 24.09 -1.95
CA HIS A 7 4.30 23.11 -2.69
C HIS A 7 4.89 22.83 -4.08
N THR A 8 4.83 21.58 -4.53
CA THR A 8 5.06 21.22 -5.95
C THR A 8 3.92 21.76 -6.83
N LEU A 9 4.09 21.77 -8.15
CA LEU A 9 3.00 22.14 -9.07
C LEU A 9 1.77 21.24 -8.90
N SER A 10 2.01 19.98 -8.52
CA SER A 10 1.00 18.97 -8.16
C SER A 10 0.36 19.17 -6.78
N GLY A 11 0.70 20.23 -6.05
CA GLY A 11 0.13 20.58 -4.74
C GLY A 11 0.71 19.80 -3.55
N ARG A 12 1.65 18.88 -3.76
CA ARG A 12 2.30 18.14 -2.66
C ARG A 12 3.18 19.09 -1.84
N SER A 13 3.00 19.07 -0.52
CA SER A 13 3.84 19.80 0.42
C SER A 13 5.25 19.22 0.45
N VAL A 14 6.25 20.08 0.36
CA VAL A 14 7.68 19.77 0.40
C VAL A 14 8.33 20.68 1.42
N THR A 15 9.17 20.10 2.27
CA THR A 15 9.93 20.85 3.27
C THR A 15 11.40 20.88 2.86
N GLY A 16 12.04 22.02 3.07
CA GLY A 16 13.44 22.17 2.71
C GLY A 16 13.90 23.61 2.80
N THR A 17 15.15 23.85 2.42
CA THR A 17 15.65 25.21 2.21
C THR A 17 15.12 25.68 0.85
N PRO A 18 14.34 26.78 0.78
CA PRO A 18 13.88 27.29 -0.50
C PRO A 18 15.09 27.72 -1.33
N VAL A 19 15.14 27.30 -2.58
CA VAL A 19 16.11 27.83 -3.55
C VAL A 19 15.60 29.20 -3.99
N ASP A 20 15.98 30.23 -3.25
CA ASP A 20 15.51 31.59 -3.51
C ASP A 20 16.18 32.18 -4.76
N SER A 21 15.37 32.67 -5.70
CA SER A 21 15.79 33.59 -6.74
C SER A 21 15.89 34.99 -6.15
N SER A 22 16.90 35.23 -5.31
CA SER A 22 17.15 36.56 -4.76
C SER A 22 17.35 37.55 -5.90
N ARG A 23 16.72 38.73 -5.83
CA ARG A 23 16.92 39.84 -6.80
C ARG A 23 18.38 40.32 -6.88
N LYS A 24 19.24 39.89 -5.95
CA LYS A 24 20.68 40.18 -5.91
C LYS A 24 21.53 39.12 -6.61
N VAL A 25 20.94 38.03 -7.07
CA VAL A 25 21.63 36.95 -7.78
C VAL A 25 21.23 37.04 -9.25
N THR A 26 22.19 37.36 -10.10
CA THR A 26 22.02 37.36 -11.56
C THR A 26 22.51 36.02 -12.14
N GLY A 27 21.91 35.57 -13.25
CA GLY A 27 22.24 34.31 -13.91
C GLY A 27 21.32 33.14 -13.57
N ASN A 28 20.34 33.36 -12.69
CA ASN A 28 19.29 32.38 -12.37
C ASN A 28 18.03 32.54 -13.25
N GLU A 29 17.98 33.54 -14.13
CA GLU A 29 16.78 33.94 -14.90
C GLU A 29 16.51 32.97 -16.05
N ALA A 30 17.56 32.37 -16.61
CA ALA A 30 17.46 31.43 -17.71
C ALA A 30 16.88 30.09 -17.22
N GLY A 31 15.57 29.93 -17.35
CA GLY A 31 14.89 28.65 -17.08
C GLY A 31 13.94 28.65 -15.89
N VAL A 32 13.81 29.76 -15.14
CA VAL A 32 12.88 29.85 -13.99
C VAL A 32 11.45 29.52 -14.39
N CYS A 33 11.03 29.94 -15.59
CA CYS A 33 9.68 29.71 -16.10
C CYS A 33 9.58 28.49 -17.03
N LYS A 34 10.62 27.64 -17.11
CA LYS A 34 10.55 26.40 -17.89
C LYS A 34 9.94 25.29 -17.03
N SER A 35 9.06 24.50 -17.64
CA SER A 35 8.55 23.28 -17.04
C SER A 35 9.68 22.27 -16.88
N VAL A 36 9.82 21.69 -15.69
CA VAL A 36 10.75 20.59 -15.41
C VAL A 36 10.01 19.26 -15.60
N THR A 37 10.66 18.30 -16.24
CA THR A 37 10.14 16.92 -16.28
C THR A 37 10.40 16.24 -14.94
N GLY A 38 9.36 15.77 -14.25
CA GLY A 38 9.46 15.15 -12.94
C GLY A 38 8.98 16.06 -11.81
N THR A 39 9.55 15.92 -10.62
CA THR A 39 9.22 16.80 -9.48
C THR A 39 10.02 18.08 -9.57
N GLU A 40 9.34 19.22 -9.49
CA GLU A 40 9.98 20.53 -9.65
C GLU A 40 10.82 20.89 -8.41
N TYR A 41 11.96 21.57 -8.65
CA TYR A 41 12.81 22.11 -7.58
C TYR A 41 12.35 23.50 -7.12
N LEU A 42 11.62 24.22 -7.98
CA LEU A 42 10.95 25.48 -7.66
C LEU A 42 9.56 25.21 -7.11
N SER A 43 9.18 25.97 -6.09
CA SER A 43 7.86 25.83 -5.50
C SER A 43 6.79 26.54 -6.34
N LEU A 44 5.55 26.14 -6.17
CA LEU A 44 4.38 26.75 -6.81
C LEU A 44 4.31 28.27 -6.52
N GLU A 45 4.65 28.67 -5.29
CA GLU A 45 4.65 30.07 -4.85
C GLU A 45 5.73 30.88 -5.60
N GLN A 46 6.89 30.28 -5.85
CA GLN A 46 7.96 30.91 -6.63
C GLN A 46 7.57 31.07 -8.10
N PHE A 47 6.96 30.05 -8.71
CA PHE A 47 6.42 30.17 -10.08
C PHE A 47 5.40 31.30 -10.18
N SER A 48 4.48 31.40 -9.21
CA SER A 48 3.45 32.46 -9.22
C SER A 48 4.02 33.87 -9.05
N SER A 49 5.06 34.04 -8.23
CA SER A 49 5.65 35.35 -7.93
C SER A 49 6.66 35.82 -8.97
N VAL A 50 7.41 34.90 -9.59
CA VAL A 50 8.45 35.25 -10.58
C VAL A 50 7.91 35.25 -12.01
N CYS A 51 7.08 34.25 -12.37
CA CYS A 51 6.60 34.09 -13.74
C CYS A 51 5.19 34.66 -13.95
N GLY A 52 4.44 34.95 -12.87
CA GLY A 52 3.03 35.38 -12.97
C GLY A 52 2.10 34.31 -13.56
N THR A 53 2.60 33.09 -13.77
CA THR A 53 1.87 31.98 -14.39
C THR A 53 2.03 30.71 -13.56
N ARG A 54 0.99 29.88 -13.55
CA ARG A 54 1.04 28.54 -12.97
C ARG A 54 1.10 27.51 -14.10
N PRO A 55 2.27 26.96 -14.44
CA PRO A 55 2.35 25.87 -15.41
C PRO A 55 1.57 24.65 -14.90
N ALA A 56 1.02 23.88 -15.84
CA ALA A 56 0.40 22.60 -15.51
C ALA A 56 1.45 21.65 -14.92
N PRO A 57 1.11 20.88 -13.87
CA PRO A 57 2.01 19.87 -13.33
C PRO A 57 2.32 18.82 -14.40
N GLY A 58 3.57 18.35 -14.43
CA GLY A 58 3.97 17.23 -15.28
C GLY A 58 3.23 15.93 -14.91
N PRO A 59 3.23 14.91 -15.80
CA PRO A 59 2.63 13.62 -15.49
C PRO A 59 3.30 12.99 -14.26
N ALA A 60 2.50 12.32 -13.43
CA ALA A 60 3.02 11.62 -12.27
C ALA A 60 4.00 10.52 -12.71
N LYS A 61 5.15 10.43 -12.03
CA LYS A 61 6.15 9.37 -12.29
C LYS A 61 5.58 7.96 -12.09
N VAL A 62 4.66 7.82 -11.13
CA VAL A 62 4.07 6.53 -10.75
C VAL A 62 2.57 6.60 -10.84
N ALA A 63 1.96 5.49 -11.25
CA ALA A 63 0.52 5.29 -11.17
C ALA A 63 0.13 4.93 -9.73
N VAL A 64 -1.15 5.14 -9.43
CA VAL A 64 -1.77 4.78 -8.16
C VAL A 64 -2.97 3.92 -8.49
N SER A 65 -3.01 2.71 -7.95
CA SER A 65 -4.06 1.73 -8.19
C SER A 65 -4.48 1.04 -6.90
N SER A 66 -5.50 0.18 -6.98
CA SER A 66 -5.92 -0.63 -5.84
C SER A 66 -5.81 -2.14 -6.12
N THR A 67 -5.48 -2.91 -5.09
CA THR A 67 -5.61 -4.37 -5.12
C THR A 67 -7.08 -4.79 -5.07
N LEU A 68 -7.41 -6.05 -5.30
CA LEU A 68 -8.79 -6.55 -5.16
C LEU A 68 -9.32 -6.35 -3.73
N ARG A 69 -8.43 -6.25 -2.74
CA ARG A 69 -8.77 -5.93 -1.34
C ARG A 69 -8.72 -4.42 -1.02
N GLU A 70 -8.82 -3.57 -2.03
CA GLU A 70 -8.86 -2.11 -1.89
C GLU A 70 -7.61 -1.51 -1.22
N GLN A 71 -6.48 -2.24 -1.26
CA GLN A 71 -5.23 -1.70 -0.75
C GLN A 71 -4.60 -0.82 -1.82
N LYS A 72 -4.28 0.42 -1.45
CA LYS A 72 -3.63 1.37 -2.35
C LYS A 72 -2.20 0.94 -2.65
N VAL A 73 -1.87 0.83 -3.93
CA VAL A 73 -0.54 0.50 -4.44
C VAL A 73 -0.05 1.65 -5.32
N THR A 74 1.24 1.95 -5.23
CA THR A 74 1.89 2.94 -6.09
C THR A 74 3.07 2.31 -6.80
N GLY A 75 3.23 2.57 -8.09
CA GLY A 75 4.33 2.02 -8.86
C GLY A 75 4.15 2.21 -10.35
N THR A 76 4.88 1.43 -11.13
CA THR A 76 4.59 1.27 -12.56
C THR A 76 3.31 0.48 -12.68
N GLU A 77 2.34 0.99 -13.45
CA GLU A 77 1.15 0.22 -13.77
C GLU A 77 1.55 -0.96 -14.67
N VAL A 78 1.19 -2.16 -14.23
CA VAL A 78 1.48 -3.40 -14.95
C VAL A 78 0.16 -4.10 -15.25
N GLY A 79 0.05 -4.61 -16.48
CA GLY A 79 -1.04 -5.47 -16.89
C GLY A 79 -1.42 -5.28 -18.35
N ARG A 80 -2.64 -5.71 -18.68
CA ARG A 80 -3.12 -5.85 -20.04
C ARG A 80 -3.26 -4.49 -20.72
N SER A 81 -2.77 -4.39 -21.94
CA SER A 81 -2.94 -3.22 -22.80
C SER A 81 -3.78 -3.58 -24.02
N ALA A 82 -4.71 -2.71 -24.41
CA ALA A 82 -5.47 -2.90 -25.65
C ALA A 82 -4.60 -2.87 -26.91
N HIS A 83 -3.35 -2.39 -26.80
CA HIS A 83 -2.39 -2.30 -27.91
C HIS A 83 -1.38 -3.44 -27.93
N VAL A 84 -1.45 -4.39 -27.00
CA VAL A 84 -0.55 -5.55 -26.92
C VAL A 84 -1.37 -6.80 -27.18
N THR A 85 -0.94 -7.60 -28.15
CA THR A 85 -1.52 -8.92 -28.42
C THR A 85 -0.65 -9.99 -27.76
N GLY A 86 -1.26 -10.99 -27.14
CA GLY A 86 -0.59 -12.08 -26.43
C GLY A 86 -0.59 -11.95 -24.89
N ASP A 87 -1.13 -10.85 -24.34
CA ASP A 87 -1.29 -10.62 -22.90
C ASP A 87 -2.70 -11.00 -22.39
N GLU A 88 -3.53 -11.65 -23.22
CA GLU A 88 -4.92 -11.93 -22.93
C GLU A 88 -5.09 -13.16 -22.02
N ALA A 89 -4.27 -14.17 -22.22
CA ALA A 89 -4.40 -15.46 -21.54
C ALA A 89 -4.13 -15.32 -20.03
N GLY A 90 -5.15 -15.60 -19.22
CA GLY A 90 -5.05 -15.53 -17.76
C GLY A 90 -5.18 -14.11 -17.18
N SER A 91 -5.45 -13.09 -18.00
CA SER A 91 -5.66 -11.70 -17.55
C SER A 91 -6.79 -11.56 -16.52
N CYS A 92 -7.83 -12.38 -16.63
CA CYS A 92 -8.97 -12.43 -15.69
C CYS A 92 -8.84 -13.52 -14.61
N ARG A 93 -7.66 -14.15 -14.46
CA ARG A 93 -7.43 -15.10 -13.36
C ARG A 93 -6.90 -14.36 -12.14
N THR A 94 -7.39 -14.73 -10.96
CA THR A 94 -6.88 -14.19 -9.70
C THR A 94 -5.43 -14.59 -9.50
N VAL A 95 -4.59 -13.60 -9.17
CA VAL A 95 -3.19 -13.83 -8.79
C VAL A 95 -3.13 -14.43 -7.38
N THR A 96 -2.45 -15.54 -7.20
CA THR A 96 -2.19 -16.09 -5.86
C THR A 96 -1.07 -15.29 -5.19
N GLY A 97 -1.28 -14.89 -3.93
CA GLY A 97 -0.31 -14.11 -3.16
C GLY A 97 -0.60 -12.61 -3.15
N THR A 98 0.43 -11.77 -3.35
CA THR A 98 0.28 -10.31 -3.45
C THR A 98 -0.07 -9.93 -4.87
N GLU A 99 -1.22 -9.30 -5.05
CA GLU A 99 -1.71 -8.88 -6.36
C GLU A 99 -0.84 -7.75 -6.92
N TYR A 100 -0.41 -7.92 -8.16
CA TYR A 100 0.28 -6.88 -8.95
C TYR A 100 -0.63 -6.25 -10.00
N LEU A 101 -1.72 -6.93 -10.37
CA LEU A 101 -2.76 -6.40 -11.25
C LEU A 101 -3.73 -5.53 -10.44
N SER A 102 -4.11 -4.40 -11.02
CA SER A 102 -5.05 -3.49 -10.39
C SER A 102 -6.50 -3.95 -10.58
N ARG A 103 -7.34 -3.65 -9.58
CA ARG A 103 -8.78 -3.87 -9.65
C ARG A 103 -9.39 -3.09 -10.81
N GLU A 104 -8.93 -1.86 -11.04
CA GLU A 104 -9.44 -0.97 -12.09
C GLU A 104 -9.19 -1.54 -13.50
N GLN A 105 -8.02 -2.14 -13.71
CA GLN A 105 -7.70 -2.77 -14.99
C GLN A 105 -8.50 -4.07 -15.20
N GLN A 106 -8.73 -4.86 -14.15
CA GLN A 106 -9.61 -6.03 -14.22
C GLN A 106 -11.06 -5.64 -14.53
N GLN A 107 -11.56 -4.54 -13.98
CA GLN A 107 -12.90 -4.00 -14.30
C GLN A 107 -13.02 -3.59 -15.78
N THR A 108 -11.94 -3.11 -16.37
CA THR A 108 -11.94 -2.63 -17.76
C THR A 108 -11.88 -3.79 -18.75
N VAL A 109 -11.22 -4.89 -18.37
CA VAL A 109 -10.88 -6.00 -19.26
C VAL A 109 -11.80 -7.20 -19.12
N CYS A 110 -12.34 -7.44 -17.93
CA CYS A 110 -13.07 -8.65 -17.58
C CYS A 110 -14.55 -8.35 -17.36
N ASP A 111 -15.42 -9.30 -17.74
CA ASP A 111 -16.88 -9.17 -17.56
C ASP A 111 -17.30 -9.07 -16.08
N ALA A 112 -16.47 -9.61 -15.19
CA ALA A 112 -16.66 -9.51 -13.75
C ALA A 112 -15.30 -9.36 -13.04
N VAL A 113 -15.30 -8.59 -11.96
CA VAL A 113 -14.14 -8.46 -11.07
C VAL A 113 -14.01 -9.74 -10.26
N PRO A 114 -12.87 -10.46 -10.34
CA PRO A 114 -12.65 -11.64 -9.52
C PRO A 114 -12.73 -11.30 -8.03
N LEU A 115 -13.28 -12.21 -7.23
CA LEU A 115 -13.22 -12.07 -5.79
C LEU A 115 -11.75 -12.16 -5.31
N PRO A 116 -11.37 -11.41 -4.26
CA PRO A 116 -10.05 -11.54 -3.67
C PRO A 116 -9.78 -12.99 -3.24
N GLY A 117 -8.59 -13.51 -3.55
CA GLY A 117 -8.19 -14.84 -3.11
C GLY A 117 -8.08 -14.97 -1.58
N PRO A 118 -7.75 -16.16 -1.04
CA PRO A 118 -7.41 -16.29 0.38
C PRO A 118 -6.19 -15.45 0.76
N ARG A 119 -6.11 -14.99 2.02
CA ARG A 119 -4.92 -14.26 2.49
C ARG A 119 -3.72 -15.21 2.52
N LYS A 120 -2.54 -14.69 2.12
CA LYS A 120 -1.28 -15.45 2.21
C LYS A 120 -0.95 -15.81 3.66
N VAL A 121 -1.23 -14.91 4.59
CA VAL A 121 -0.92 -15.05 6.02
C VAL A 121 -2.20 -14.88 6.84
N SER A 122 -2.25 -15.55 8.00
CA SER A 122 -3.35 -15.38 8.94
C SER A 122 -3.25 -14.01 9.62
N VAL A 123 -4.39 -13.46 10.03
CA VAL A 123 -4.49 -12.22 10.78
C VAL A 123 -5.26 -12.52 12.04
N MET A 124 -4.63 -12.25 13.18
CA MET A 124 -5.19 -12.38 14.52
C MET A 124 -5.14 -11.02 15.21
N SER A 125 -5.77 -10.88 16.37
CA SER A 125 -5.69 -9.67 17.16
C SER A 125 -4.93 -9.88 18.47
N SER A 126 -4.16 -8.87 18.87
CA SER A 126 -3.54 -8.83 20.20
C SER A 126 -4.61 -8.66 21.27
N HIS A 127 -4.24 -8.83 22.54
CA HIS A 127 -5.14 -8.53 23.66
C HIS A 127 -5.66 -7.07 23.62
N GLY A 128 -4.88 -6.14 23.07
CA GLY A 128 -5.29 -4.74 22.86
C GLY A 128 -6.11 -4.50 21.58
N GLY A 129 -6.56 -5.55 20.90
CA GLY A 129 -7.32 -5.45 19.65
C GLY A 129 -6.50 -5.05 18.42
N GLN A 130 -5.17 -5.05 18.51
CA GLN A 130 -4.31 -4.68 17.38
C GLN A 130 -4.13 -5.87 16.44
N ALA A 131 -4.31 -5.68 15.14
CA ALA A 131 -4.10 -6.73 14.17
C ALA A 131 -2.62 -7.16 14.11
N VAL A 132 -2.38 -8.47 14.18
CA VAL A 132 -1.08 -9.14 14.08
C VAL A 132 -1.14 -10.13 12.92
N SER A 133 -0.22 -10.00 11.95
CA SER A 133 -0.09 -10.93 10.83
C SER A 133 1.02 -11.92 11.06
N GLY A 134 0.83 -13.19 10.72
CA GLY A 134 1.89 -14.19 10.86
C GLY A 134 1.50 -15.59 10.41
N VAL A 135 2.39 -16.53 10.69
CA VAL A 135 2.07 -17.96 10.64
C VAL A 135 1.17 -18.25 11.83
N GLU A 136 0.00 -18.80 11.55
CA GLU A 136 -0.93 -19.21 12.59
C GLU A 136 -0.40 -20.49 13.25
N VAL A 137 -0.09 -20.43 14.54
CA VAL A 137 0.11 -21.62 15.38
C VAL A 137 -1.26 -22.05 15.93
N GLY A 138 -2.19 -22.33 15.02
CA GLY A 138 -3.60 -22.57 15.34
C GLY A 138 -3.84 -23.98 15.90
N ARG A 139 -4.56 -24.05 17.04
CA ARG A 139 -5.13 -25.29 17.59
C ARG A 139 -6.38 -25.68 16.81
N SER A 140 -6.22 -26.07 15.55
CA SER A 140 -7.32 -26.53 14.72
C SER A 140 -7.89 -27.85 15.25
N VAL A 141 -9.22 -28.00 15.28
CA VAL A 141 -9.89 -29.28 15.61
C VAL A 141 -9.57 -30.42 14.63
N LYS A 142 -8.93 -30.09 13.50
CA LYS A 142 -8.45 -31.06 12.50
C LYS A 142 -7.03 -31.54 12.78
N VAL A 143 -6.36 -31.03 13.82
CA VAL A 143 -5.00 -31.40 14.21
C VAL A 143 -5.07 -32.14 15.54
N THR A 144 -4.65 -33.40 15.56
CA THR A 144 -4.50 -34.18 16.80
C THR A 144 -3.18 -33.85 17.48
N GLY A 145 -3.15 -33.79 18.81
CA GLY A 145 -1.94 -33.50 19.61
C GLY A 145 -1.84 -32.07 20.13
N ASN A 146 -2.87 -31.24 19.90
CA ASN A 146 -2.97 -29.87 20.40
C ASN A 146 -3.86 -29.73 21.65
N GLU A 147 -4.33 -30.86 22.19
CA GLU A 147 -5.29 -30.94 23.29
C GLU A 147 -4.66 -30.68 24.68
N PRO A 148 -3.42 -31.12 25.00
CA PRO A 148 -2.81 -30.84 26.30
C PRO A 148 -2.59 -29.34 26.52
N GLY A 149 -3.18 -28.79 27.59
CA GLY A 149 -3.09 -27.36 27.90
C GLY A 149 -3.91 -26.46 26.97
N ALA A 150 -4.84 -27.03 26.19
CA ALA A 150 -5.75 -26.28 25.31
C ALA A 150 -6.57 -25.22 26.07
N SER A 151 -6.99 -25.55 27.29
CA SER A 151 -7.78 -24.69 28.17
C SER A 151 -6.96 -23.83 29.15
N ARG A 152 -5.62 -23.90 29.09
CA ARG A 152 -4.76 -23.10 29.98
C ARG A 152 -4.53 -21.71 29.39
N GLN A 153 -4.73 -20.67 30.21
CA GLN A 153 -4.33 -19.31 29.86
C GLN A 153 -2.80 -19.20 29.77
N LEU A 154 -2.29 -18.52 28.74
CA LEU A 154 -0.86 -18.26 28.62
C LEU A 154 -0.42 -17.09 29.49
N THR A 155 0.64 -17.30 30.25
CA THR A 155 1.32 -16.27 31.04
C THR A 155 2.51 -15.73 30.24
N GLY A 156 2.49 -14.46 29.84
CA GLY A 156 3.58 -13.80 29.08
C GLY A 156 3.09 -12.85 27.98
N SER A 157 3.99 -12.39 27.10
CA SER A 157 3.61 -11.69 25.87
C SER A 157 2.87 -12.67 24.94
N GLN A 158 1.60 -12.40 24.69
CA GLN A 158 0.74 -13.32 23.95
C GLN A 158 0.88 -13.12 22.44
N TYR A 159 1.08 -14.23 21.73
CA TYR A 159 1.07 -14.31 20.26
C TYR A 159 -0.28 -14.82 19.71
N PHE A 160 -1.33 -14.94 20.54
CA PHE A 160 -2.68 -15.33 20.14
C PHE A 160 -3.74 -14.87 21.17
N ASN A 161 -5.01 -14.78 20.78
CA ASN A 161 -6.14 -14.45 21.66
C ASN A 161 -7.23 -15.56 21.62
N ALA A 162 -8.07 -15.65 22.66
CA ALA A 162 -9.13 -16.64 22.75
C ALA A 162 -10.41 -16.26 21.99
N THR A 163 -10.50 -15.02 21.50
CA THR A 163 -11.68 -14.49 20.79
C THR A 163 -11.67 -14.82 19.31
N ASP A 164 -10.50 -14.89 18.67
CA ASP A 164 -10.40 -15.20 17.23
C ASP A 164 -10.42 -16.73 16.98
N PHE A 165 -10.30 -17.52 18.04
CA PHE A 165 -10.25 -18.99 18.00
C PHE A 165 -11.16 -19.56 19.09
N GLY A 166 -12.35 -20.04 18.68
CA GLY A 166 -13.47 -20.43 19.54
C GLY A 166 -13.14 -21.26 20.80
N GLN A 167 -14.11 -21.27 21.72
CA GLN A 167 -13.99 -21.82 23.08
C GLN A 167 -13.21 -23.15 23.16
N PRO A 168 -12.19 -23.25 24.04
CA PRO A 168 -11.36 -24.44 24.16
C PRO A 168 -12.03 -25.45 25.09
N ALA A 169 -13.05 -26.16 24.63
CA ALA A 169 -13.56 -27.33 25.36
C ALA A 169 -14.50 -28.16 24.47
N GLY A 170 -13.93 -29.11 23.71
CA GLY A 170 -14.73 -30.08 22.95
C GLY A 170 -14.49 -31.54 23.35
N ARG A 171 -13.30 -31.90 23.85
CA ARG A 171 -12.96 -33.28 24.26
C ARG A 171 -11.73 -33.30 25.16
N GLU A 172 -11.82 -34.04 26.26
CA GLU A 172 -10.69 -34.34 27.13
C GLU A 172 -9.66 -35.19 26.36
N ALA A 173 -8.39 -34.82 26.43
CA ALA A 173 -7.30 -35.56 25.81
C ALA A 173 -7.12 -36.91 26.52
N PRO A 174 -6.89 -38.03 25.81
CA PRO A 174 -6.55 -39.29 26.47
C PRO A 174 -5.21 -39.14 27.21
N THR A 175 -5.18 -39.55 28.47
CA THR A 175 -3.97 -39.56 29.30
C THR A 175 -2.93 -40.49 28.71
N LYS A 176 -1.70 -40.01 28.53
CA LYS A 176 -0.58 -40.90 28.21
C LYS A 176 -0.34 -41.83 29.41
N VAL A 177 -0.35 -43.14 29.13
CA VAL A 177 0.08 -44.20 30.04
C VAL A 177 1.59 -44.17 30.17
#